data_AF-A0A1Y2M4M4-F1
#
_entry.id   AF-A0A1Y2M4M4-F1
#
_cell.length_a   1.000
_cell.length_b   1.000
_cell.length_c   1.000
_cell.angle_alpha   90.00
_cell.angle_beta   90.00
_cell.angle_gamma   90.00
#
_symmetry.space_group_name_H-M   'P 1'
#
loop_
_entity.id
_entity.type
_entity.pdbx_description
1 polymer ?
#
loop_
_entity_poly.entity_id
_entity_poly.type
_entity_poly.pdbx_seq_one_letter_code
_entity_poly.pdbx_strand_id
1 'polypeptide(L)'
;MIHERAHTLQKNIVEKYAALDSGTPDHLAVFAISAAQYLEWQDPSRLQAPVMSVTDTQVPGLKRYLLSLTGKCNYEHLWNHIHLVMAEIADSGARVLEKFGDEHGYSAFCEQLAQEQIPTLHADLSQLADTRLIPSMRVWSSQSDAEQQLESIKDVISGWQQTVNGSLLVASFNKALRENGFIANSRARELHGLRINWNQTLQECMEPALVTYIQRVSARLASRWNQMSSRIDDCMNDVFSALEDSSDQTPFKASFHREWRKLKHAIFTKKGSFEFQLHRVVRATQRFATTEEDVGCLVASLMAPIYLKVSKKTGSGKYSRQVAALKHYLVTKGWNGGTIVDRYEDAVVADLGGRLRPVVHWFLNEVKAEMLNFVRVMEELMASDQQLTVGQRQARKKLREALPVYEKRLRELQEAVPRLED
;
A
#
# COMPACT_ATOMS: atom_id res chain seq x y z
N MET A 1 25.87 19.39 -17.69
CA MET A 1 25.54 19.63 -16.26
C MET A 1 24.17 19.06 -15.83
N ILE A 2 23.00 19.56 -16.27
CA ILE A 2 21.69 18.97 -15.83
C ILE A 2 21.50 17.54 -16.35
N HIS A 3 21.80 17.28 -17.62
CA HIS A 3 21.71 15.93 -18.20
C HIS A 3 22.66 14.93 -17.53
N GLU A 4 23.89 15.34 -17.22
CA GLU A 4 24.84 14.50 -16.46
C GLU A 4 24.33 14.25 -15.04
N ARG A 5 23.81 15.28 -14.37
CA ARG A 5 23.26 15.14 -13.02
C ARG A 5 22.01 14.26 -13.01
N ALA A 6 21.17 14.33 -14.05
CA ALA A 6 20.02 13.45 -14.27
C ALA A 6 20.45 12.00 -14.47
N HIS A 7 21.47 11.79 -15.29
CA HIS A 7 22.03 10.47 -15.57
C HIS A 7 22.70 9.87 -14.31
N THR A 8 23.42 10.67 -13.53
CA THR A 8 23.98 10.25 -12.23
C THR A 8 22.87 9.97 -11.23
N LEU A 9 21.82 10.79 -11.15
CA LEU A 9 20.68 10.56 -10.26
C LEU A 9 19.91 9.30 -10.67
N GLN A 10 19.69 9.09 -11.97
CA GLN A 10 19.07 7.91 -12.53
C GLN A 10 19.88 6.68 -12.19
N LYS A 11 21.20 6.70 -12.41
CA LYS A 11 22.09 5.61 -12.02
C LYS A 11 22.00 5.31 -10.53
N ASN A 12 22.06 6.34 -9.67
CA ASN A 12 21.97 6.16 -8.22
C ASN A 12 20.59 5.65 -7.76
N ILE A 13 19.50 6.10 -8.41
CA ILE A 13 18.13 5.66 -8.11
C ILE A 13 17.94 4.22 -8.60
N VAL A 14 18.35 3.90 -9.82
CA VAL A 14 18.31 2.54 -10.36
C VAL A 14 19.15 1.61 -9.50
N GLU A 15 20.36 1.98 -9.11
CA GLU A 15 21.19 1.18 -8.20
C GLU A 15 20.55 1.01 -6.81
N LYS A 16 19.99 2.09 -6.25
CA LYS A 16 19.33 2.08 -4.93
C LYS A 16 18.03 1.26 -4.92
N TYR A 17 17.29 1.23 -6.03
CA TYR A 17 16.01 0.51 -6.14
C TYR A 17 16.13 -0.88 -6.77
N ALA A 18 17.16 -1.17 -7.57
CA ALA A 18 17.46 -2.51 -8.08
C ALA A 18 17.80 -3.49 -6.93
N ALA A 19 18.35 -2.98 -5.83
CA ALA A 19 18.57 -3.75 -4.60
C ALA A 19 17.27 -4.11 -3.86
N LEU A 20 16.15 -3.42 -4.16
CA LEU A 20 14.87 -3.58 -3.48
C LEU A 20 13.84 -4.37 -4.31
N ASP A 21 14.01 -4.44 -5.63
CA ASP A 21 13.06 -5.06 -6.54
C ASP A 21 13.77 -5.40 -7.87
N SER A 22 14.12 -6.67 -8.08
CA SER A 22 15.00 -7.13 -9.17
C SER A 22 14.35 -7.09 -10.56
N GLY A 23 13.03 -6.85 -10.64
CA GLY A 23 12.28 -6.75 -11.91
C GLY A 23 11.96 -5.34 -12.39
N THR A 24 12.35 -4.29 -11.65
CA THR A 24 12.00 -2.88 -11.96
C THR A 24 13.02 -2.01 -12.71
N PRO A 25 14.29 -2.39 -13.02
CA PRO A 25 15.23 -1.46 -13.65
C PRO A 25 14.73 -0.86 -14.97
N ASP A 26 13.95 -1.62 -15.74
CA ASP A 26 13.54 -1.27 -17.11
C ASP A 26 12.27 -0.40 -17.20
N HIS A 27 11.56 -0.19 -16.08
CA HIS A 27 10.29 0.55 -16.05
C HIS A 27 10.35 1.91 -15.35
N LEU A 28 11.52 2.33 -14.86
CA LEU A 28 11.70 3.61 -14.17
C LEU A 28 12.13 4.72 -15.14
N ALA A 29 11.18 5.58 -15.51
CA ALA A 29 11.47 6.80 -16.26
C ALA A 29 11.90 7.93 -15.29
N VAL A 30 13.14 8.40 -15.42
CA VAL A 30 13.70 9.50 -14.62
C VAL A 30 13.80 10.76 -15.48
N PHE A 31 13.20 11.85 -14.99
CA PHE A 31 13.27 13.16 -15.63
C PHE A 31 13.98 14.15 -14.71
N ALA A 32 14.97 14.88 -15.24
CA ALA A 32 15.49 16.07 -14.59
C ALA A 32 14.88 17.31 -15.25
N ILE A 33 13.96 17.95 -14.55
CA ILE A 33 13.25 19.12 -15.04
C ILE A 33 13.74 20.40 -14.37
N SER A 34 13.70 21.51 -15.11
CA SER A 34 13.89 22.86 -14.57
C SER A 34 12.57 23.62 -14.64
N ALA A 35 11.72 23.44 -13.62
CA ALA A 35 10.39 24.05 -13.58
C ALA A 35 10.44 25.58 -13.55
N ALA A 36 11.37 26.17 -12.78
CA ALA A 36 11.52 27.63 -12.68
C ALA A 36 11.84 28.26 -14.05
N GLN A 37 12.81 27.71 -14.78
CA GLN A 37 13.18 28.20 -16.11
C GLN A 37 12.06 27.99 -17.15
N TYR A 38 11.28 26.91 -17.02
CA TYR A 38 10.13 26.69 -17.90
C TYR A 38 9.00 27.69 -17.65
N LEU A 39 8.77 28.07 -16.38
CA LEU A 39 7.78 29.09 -16.01
C LEU A 39 8.20 30.48 -16.50
N GLU A 40 9.49 30.82 -16.49
CA GLU A 40 10.00 32.06 -17.09
C GLU A 40 9.70 32.15 -18.60
N TRP A 41 9.70 31.01 -19.31
CA TRP A 41 9.24 30.96 -20.71
C TRP A 41 7.74 31.14 -20.89
N GLN A 42 6.94 30.83 -19.87
CA GLN A 42 5.49 31.01 -19.89
C GLN A 42 5.05 32.42 -19.50
N ASP A 43 5.94 33.23 -18.94
CA ASP A 43 5.67 34.62 -18.60
C ASP A 43 5.65 35.49 -19.88
N PRO A 44 4.49 36.07 -20.26
CA PRO A 44 4.39 36.95 -21.42
C PRO A 44 5.04 38.32 -21.20
N SER A 45 5.35 38.69 -19.95
CA SER A 45 5.97 39.96 -19.57
C SER A 45 7.50 39.92 -19.53
N ARG A 46 8.10 38.80 -19.95
CA ARG A 46 9.56 38.63 -19.88
C ARG A 46 10.29 39.67 -20.74
N LEU A 47 11.30 40.31 -20.13
CA LEU A 47 12.16 41.30 -20.80
C LEU A 47 13.41 40.67 -21.42
N GLN A 48 13.79 39.46 -20.98
CA GLN A 48 14.96 38.74 -21.47
C GLN A 48 14.63 37.26 -21.68
N ALA A 49 15.38 36.62 -22.59
CA ALA A 49 15.25 35.19 -22.82
C ALA A 49 15.84 34.41 -21.61
N PRO A 50 15.12 33.41 -21.08
CA PRO A 50 15.65 32.54 -20.03
C PRO A 50 16.93 31.82 -20.47
N VAL A 51 17.74 31.42 -19.49
CA VAL A 51 19.07 30.83 -19.71
C VAL A 51 18.98 29.47 -20.42
N MET A 52 17.89 28.73 -20.18
CA MET A 52 17.64 27.42 -20.80
C MET A 52 16.55 27.53 -21.85
N SER A 53 16.65 26.85 -22.99
CA SER A 53 15.53 26.77 -23.93
C SER A 53 14.37 25.98 -23.36
N VAL A 54 13.15 26.17 -23.89
CA VAL A 54 11.95 25.43 -23.49
C VAL A 54 12.17 23.91 -23.53
N THR A 55 12.91 23.41 -24.53
CA THR A 55 13.29 22.00 -24.67
C THR A 55 14.30 21.56 -23.63
N ASP A 56 15.29 22.39 -23.30
CA ASP A 56 16.35 22.06 -22.32
C ASP A 56 15.81 21.98 -20.89
N THR A 57 14.66 22.62 -20.61
CA THR A 57 13.99 22.49 -19.31
C THR A 57 13.41 21.10 -19.05
N GLN A 58 13.30 20.25 -20.08
CA GLN A 58 12.72 18.90 -20.07
C GLN A 58 11.24 18.80 -19.66
N VAL A 59 10.57 19.91 -19.33
CA VAL A 59 9.14 19.94 -19.00
C VAL A 59 8.26 19.49 -20.19
N PRO A 60 8.53 19.85 -21.46
CA PRO A 60 7.79 19.30 -22.60
C PRO A 60 7.99 17.79 -22.82
N GLY A 61 9.17 17.26 -22.48
CA GLY A 61 9.47 15.83 -22.55
C GLY A 61 8.67 15.05 -21.51
N LEU A 62 8.65 15.54 -20.27
CA LEU A 62 7.81 15.03 -19.20
C LEU A 62 6.32 15.07 -19.58
N LYS A 63 5.83 16.20 -20.13
CA LYS A 63 4.42 16.32 -20.59
C LYS A 63 4.08 15.27 -21.66
N ARG A 64 4.93 15.08 -22.67
CA ARG A 64 4.71 14.06 -23.71
C ARG A 64 4.68 12.65 -23.14
N TYR A 65 5.59 12.33 -22.22
CA TYR A 65 5.61 11.04 -21.54
C TYR A 65 4.32 10.82 -20.73
N LEU A 66 3.91 11.80 -19.91
CA LEU A 66 2.67 11.74 -19.14
C LEU A 66 1.43 11.58 -20.03
N LEU A 67 1.39 12.26 -21.19
CA LEU A 67 0.32 12.09 -22.18
C LEU A 67 0.37 10.71 -22.85
N SER A 68 1.56 10.15 -23.12
CA SER A 68 1.66 8.79 -23.66
C SER A 68 1.20 7.71 -22.67
N LEU A 69 1.33 7.95 -21.35
CA LEU A 69 0.76 7.07 -20.33
C LEU A 69 -0.77 7.03 -20.43
N THR A 70 -1.42 8.18 -20.69
CA THR A 70 -2.87 8.21 -20.87
C THR A 70 -3.35 7.46 -22.12
N GLY A 71 -2.57 7.44 -23.21
CA GLY A 71 -2.91 6.67 -24.42
C GLY A 71 -2.97 5.16 -24.18
N LYS A 72 -1.98 4.60 -23.46
CA LYS A 72 -1.97 3.18 -23.08
C LYS A 72 -3.10 2.84 -22.12
N CYS A 73 -3.27 3.62 -21.05
CA CYS A 73 -4.38 3.41 -20.10
C CYS A 73 -5.75 3.55 -20.77
N ASN A 74 -5.92 4.47 -21.72
CA ASN A 74 -7.17 4.63 -22.46
C ASN A 74 -7.46 3.40 -23.34
N TYR A 75 -6.44 2.83 -23.99
CA TYR A 75 -6.59 1.60 -24.74
C TYR A 75 -6.92 0.42 -23.84
N GLU A 76 -6.22 0.26 -22.71
CA GLU A 76 -6.53 -0.77 -21.71
C GLU A 76 -7.95 -0.61 -21.15
N HIS A 77 -8.39 0.61 -20.87
CA HIS A 77 -9.76 0.89 -20.44
C HIS A 77 -10.78 0.50 -21.51
N LEU A 78 -10.53 0.84 -22.78
CA LEU A 78 -11.39 0.45 -23.89
C LEU A 78 -11.42 -1.08 -24.05
N TRP A 79 -10.26 -1.73 -23.99
CA TRP A 79 -10.13 -3.18 -24.05
C TRP A 79 -10.91 -3.84 -22.91
N ASN A 80 -10.72 -3.39 -21.67
CA ASN A 80 -11.43 -3.89 -20.49
C ASN A 80 -12.95 -3.66 -20.60
N HIS A 81 -13.37 -2.49 -21.11
CA HIS A 81 -14.78 -2.21 -21.31
C HIS A 81 -15.41 -3.20 -22.30
N ILE A 82 -14.77 -3.46 -23.43
CA ILE A 82 -15.27 -4.39 -24.45
C ILE A 82 -15.18 -5.85 -23.98
N HIS A 83 -14.03 -6.27 -23.43
CA HIS A 83 -13.76 -7.69 -23.15
C HIS A 83 -14.31 -8.16 -21.82
N LEU A 84 -14.47 -7.27 -20.84
CA LEU A 84 -14.94 -7.61 -19.51
C LEU A 84 -16.35 -7.08 -19.28
N VAL A 85 -16.54 -5.75 -19.33
CA VAL A 85 -17.82 -5.13 -18.94
C VAL A 85 -18.93 -5.50 -19.92
N MET A 86 -18.70 -5.34 -21.22
CA MET A 86 -19.72 -5.66 -22.22
C MET A 86 -20.00 -7.16 -22.30
N ALA A 87 -19.00 -8.02 -22.07
CA ALA A 87 -19.18 -9.46 -21.99
C ALA A 87 -20.02 -9.86 -20.77
N GLU A 88 -19.79 -9.23 -19.62
CA GLU A 88 -20.59 -9.47 -18.41
C GLU A 88 -22.06 -9.06 -18.57
N ILE A 89 -22.34 -8.01 -19.37
CA ILE A 89 -23.71 -7.64 -19.75
C ILE A 89 -24.36 -8.74 -20.59
N ALA A 90 -23.64 -9.32 -21.55
CA ALA A 90 -24.15 -10.44 -22.36
C ALA A 90 -24.49 -11.64 -21.47
N ASP A 91 -23.55 -12.03 -20.61
CA ASP A 91 -23.71 -13.12 -19.65
C ASP A 91 -24.89 -12.87 -18.71
N SER A 92 -25.05 -11.65 -18.20
CA SER A 92 -26.21 -11.27 -17.37
C SER A 92 -27.52 -11.38 -18.15
N GLY A 93 -27.53 -10.97 -19.42
CA GLY A 93 -28.66 -11.16 -20.31
C GLY A 93 -29.02 -12.63 -20.50
N ALA A 94 -28.03 -13.49 -20.73
CA ALA A 94 -28.21 -14.94 -20.84
C ALA A 94 -28.78 -15.54 -19.54
N ARG A 95 -28.23 -15.15 -18.37
CA ARG A 95 -28.72 -15.60 -17.04
C ARG A 95 -30.16 -15.20 -16.75
N VAL A 96 -30.62 -14.06 -17.26
CA VAL A 96 -32.04 -13.65 -17.10
C VAL A 96 -32.96 -14.56 -17.93
N LEU A 97 -32.46 -15.13 -19.03
CA LEU A 97 -33.20 -16.02 -19.92
C LEU A 97 -33.09 -17.50 -19.53
N GLU A 98 -31.97 -17.91 -18.93
CA GLU A 98 -31.73 -19.25 -18.36
C GLU A 98 -32.47 -19.37 -17.02
N LYS A 99 -33.48 -20.26 -16.94
CA LYS A 99 -34.22 -20.55 -15.71
C LYS A 99 -34.38 -22.05 -15.53
N PHE A 100 -34.22 -22.49 -14.29
CA PHE A 100 -34.27 -23.89 -13.92
C PHE A 100 -35.25 -24.08 -12.76
N GLY A 101 -35.92 -25.23 -12.72
CA GLY A 101 -36.68 -25.63 -11.54
C GLY A 101 -35.74 -25.99 -10.39
N ASP A 102 -36.14 -25.69 -9.15
CA ASP A 102 -35.42 -26.15 -7.96
C ASP A 102 -35.75 -27.61 -7.67
N GLU A 103 -35.21 -28.50 -8.49
CA GLU A 103 -35.51 -29.94 -8.45
C GLU A 103 -34.66 -30.71 -7.41
N HIS A 104 -33.64 -30.07 -6.84
CA HIS A 104 -32.59 -30.75 -6.06
C HIS A 104 -32.15 -30.03 -4.78
N GLY A 105 -32.93 -29.06 -4.28
CA GLY A 105 -32.64 -28.37 -3.02
C GLY A 105 -31.48 -27.36 -3.11
N TYR A 106 -31.19 -26.87 -4.32
CA TYR A 106 -30.16 -25.86 -4.54
C TYR A 106 -30.54 -24.52 -3.89
N SER A 107 -31.83 -24.24 -3.72
CA SER A 107 -32.32 -23.07 -2.97
C SER A 107 -31.93 -23.16 -1.49
N ALA A 108 -32.19 -24.29 -0.84
CA ALA A 108 -31.82 -24.55 0.55
C ALA A 108 -30.31 -24.51 0.75
N PHE A 109 -29.55 -25.03 -0.22
CA PHE A 109 -28.10 -24.91 -0.24
C PHE A 109 -27.65 -23.43 -0.29
N CYS A 110 -28.21 -22.63 -1.20
CA CYS A 110 -27.86 -21.21 -1.34
C CYS A 110 -28.20 -20.43 -0.06
N GLU A 111 -29.34 -20.73 0.55
CA GLU A 111 -29.75 -20.16 1.84
C GLU A 111 -28.75 -20.52 2.94
N GLN A 112 -28.36 -21.79 3.05
CA GLN A 112 -27.36 -22.24 4.03
C GLN A 112 -25.99 -21.58 3.81
N LEU A 113 -25.55 -21.48 2.54
CA LEU A 113 -24.29 -20.81 2.17
C LEU A 113 -24.33 -19.33 2.61
N ALA A 114 -25.44 -18.64 2.37
CA ALA A 114 -25.62 -17.23 2.69
C ALA A 114 -25.74 -16.94 4.18
N GLN A 115 -26.49 -17.77 4.92
CA GLN A 115 -26.81 -17.53 6.33
C GLN A 115 -25.78 -18.12 7.29
N GLU A 116 -25.10 -19.21 6.93
CA GLU A 116 -24.20 -19.93 7.84
C GLU A 116 -22.74 -19.86 7.37
N GLN A 117 -22.44 -20.37 6.18
CA GLN A 117 -21.04 -20.61 5.77
C GLN A 117 -20.29 -19.31 5.48
N ILE A 118 -20.88 -18.38 4.71
CA ILE A 118 -20.25 -17.08 4.40
C ILE A 118 -20.00 -16.26 5.69
N PRO A 119 -20.98 -16.09 6.61
CA PRO A 119 -20.74 -15.40 7.86
C PRO A 119 -19.70 -16.08 8.75
N THR A 120 -19.70 -17.42 8.83
CA THR A 120 -18.72 -18.19 9.61
C THR A 120 -17.31 -18.01 9.05
N LEU A 121 -17.12 -18.16 7.74
CA LEU A 121 -15.84 -17.91 7.08
C LEU A 121 -15.37 -16.46 7.34
N HIS A 122 -16.25 -15.49 7.19
CA HIS A 122 -15.92 -14.09 7.43
C HIS A 122 -15.50 -13.85 8.89
N ALA A 123 -16.21 -14.45 9.86
CA ALA A 123 -15.88 -14.35 11.27
C ALA A 123 -14.53 -15.00 11.59
N ASP A 124 -14.27 -16.20 11.07
CA ASP A 124 -13.01 -16.94 11.23
C ASP A 124 -11.83 -16.15 10.65
N LEU A 125 -11.99 -15.63 9.43
CA LEU A 125 -10.96 -14.81 8.78
C LEU A 125 -10.74 -13.48 9.50
N SER A 126 -11.80 -12.85 10.02
CA SER A 126 -11.69 -11.63 10.83
C SER A 126 -10.97 -11.91 12.16
N GLN A 127 -11.29 -13.03 12.81
CA GLN A 127 -10.60 -13.44 14.02
C GLN A 127 -9.12 -13.73 13.75
N LEU A 128 -8.79 -14.42 12.65
CA LEU A 128 -7.40 -14.66 12.24
C LEU A 128 -6.65 -13.34 11.99
N ALA A 129 -7.32 -12.38 11.34
CA ALA A 129 -6.78 -11.04 11.13
C ALA A 129 -6.50 -10.31 12.46
N ASP A 130 -7.51 -10.21 13.32
CA ASP A 130 -7.46 -9.42 14.54
C ASP A 130 -6.57 -10.05 15.61
N THR A 131 -6.44 -11.38 15.66
CA THR A 131 -5.65 -12.07 16.70
C THR A 131 -4.23 -12.41 16.27
N ARG A 132 -3.99 -12.69 14.97
CA ARG A 132 -2.70 -13.24 14.52
C ARG A 132 -1.91 -12.34 13.59
N LEU A 133 -2.58 -11.47 12.83
CA LEU A 133 -1.95 -10.51 11.91
C LEU A 133 -1.57 -9.21 12.63
N ILE A 134 -2.46 -8.64 13.43
CA ILE A 134 -2.29 -7.28 13.99
C ILE A 134 -1.50 -7.21 15.33
N PRO A 135 -1.76 -8.03 16.37
CA PRO A 135 -1.37 -7.66 17.75
C PRO A 135 0.02 -8.10 18.27
N SER A 136 0.96 -8.57 17.45
CA SER A 136 2.23 -9.11 18.01
C SER A 136 3.46 -8.79 17.18
N MET A 137 3.49 -7.58 16.62
CA MET A 137 4.64 -7.08 15.88
C MET A 137 5.42 -6.16 16.81
N ARG A 138 6.49 -6.67 17.42
CA ARG A 138 7.46 -5.86 18.17
C ARG A 138 8.67 -5.60 17.29
N VAL A 139 9.18 -4.37 17.31
CA VAL A 139 10.41 -4.02 16.59
C VAL A 139 11.57 -4.77 17.24
N TRP A 140 11.64 -4.73 18.57
CA TRP A 140 12.65 -5.42 19.35
C TRP A 140 12.18 -6.86 19.66
N SER A 141 13.03 -7.85 19.38
CA SER A 141 12.65 -9.26 19.56
C SER A 141 12.49 -9.63 21.03
N SER A 142 13.24 -8.96 21.89
CA SER A 142 13.29 -9.18 23.32
C SER A 142 13.45 -7.85 24.06
N GLN A 143 13.17 -7.86 25.37
CA GLN A 143 13.46 -6.72 26.23
C GLN A 143 14.97 -6.41 26.26
N SER A 144 15.81 -7.44 26.16
CA SER A 144 17.28 -7.29 26.09
C SER A 144 17.72 -6.56 24.82
N ASP A 145 17.08 -6.81 23.68
CA ASP A 145 17.38 -6.14 22.41
C ASP A 145 17.06 -4.64 22.52
N ALA A 146 15.91 -4.31 23.13
CA ALA A 146 15.51 -2.93 23.37
C ALA A 146 16.48 -2.19 24.31
N GLU A 147 16.96 -2.88 25.36
CA GLU A 147 17.96 -2.34 26.28
C GLU A 147 19.32 -2.14 25.61
N GLN A 148 19.77 -3.09 24.78
CA GLN A 148 21.00 -2.94 24.00
C GLN A 148 20.91 -1.76 23.03
N GLN A 149 19.79 -1.61 22.34
CA GLN A 149 19.53 -0.46 21.46
C GLN A 149 19.57 0.85 22.25
N LEU A 150 19.01 0.86 23.47
CA LEU A 150 19.03 2.03 24.34
C LEU A 150 20.45 2.39 24.78
N GLU A 151 21.32 1.41 25.07
CA GLU A 151 22.75 1.66 25.32
C GLU A 151 23.43 2.26 24.09
N SER A 152 23.21 1.72 22.89
CA SER A 152 23.76 2.29 21.65
C SER A 152 23.33 3.75 21.43
N ILE A 153 22.08 4.08 21.76
CA ILE A 153 21.60 5.47 21.72
C ILE A 153 22.32 6.35 22.75
N LYS A 154 22.62 5.85 23.96
CA LYS A 154 23.41 6.60 24.95
C LYS A 154 24.82 6.90 24.42
N ASP A 155 25.42 5.96 23.69
CA ASP A 155 26.73 6.16 23.07
C ASP A 155 26.67 7.22 21.97
N VAL A 156 25.63 7.21 21.12
CA VAL A 156 25.39 8.28 20.12
C VAL A 156 25.24 9.65 20.79
N ILE A 157 24.44 9.75 21.85
CA ILE A 157 24.24 11.01 22.60
C ILE A 157 25.55 11.48 23.27
N SER A 158 26.37 10.53 23.72
CA SER A 158 27.69 10.82 24.28
C SER A 158 28.67 11.28 23.18
N GLY A 159 28.58 10.69 21.99
CA GLY A 159 29.31 11.10 20.80
C GLY A 159 29.02 12.55 20.41
N TRP A 160 27.76 13.00 20.46
CA TRP A 160 27.42 14.42 20.20
C TRP A 160 28.10 15.41 21.15
N GLN A 161 28.54 14.95 22.32
CA GLN A 161 29.31 15.75 23.29
C GLN A 161 30.81 15.75 22.98
N GLN A 162 31.30 14.78 22.19
CA GLN A 162 32.72 14.58 21.88
C GLN A 162 33.11 15.07 20.48
N THR A 163 32.21 15.05 19.48
CA THR A 163 32.54 15.42 18.08
C THR A 163 32.83 16.91 17.86
N VAL A 164 32.83 17.72 18.93
CA VAL A 164 33.02 19.17 18.88
C VAL A 164 34.05 19.59 19.93
N ASN A 165 35.31 19.19 19.81
CA ASN A 165 36.35 19.57 20.77
C ASN A 165 36.66 21.09 20.72
N GLY A 166 36.04 21.88 21.61
CA GLY A 166 36.34 23.31 21.85
C GLY A 166 35.19 24.11 22.49
N SER A 167 35.39 25.42 22.71
CA SER A 167 34.34 26.41 23.13
C SER A 167 33.11 26.45 22.19
N LEU A 168 33.28 25.83 21.03
CA LEU A 168 32.31 25.46 20.00
C LEU A 168 31.18 24.50 20.43
N LEU A 169 31.40 23.68 21.48
CA LEU A 169 30.42 22.71 21.98
C LEU A 169 29.07 23.34 22.31
N VAL A 170 29.09 24.44 23.06
CA VAL A 170 27.87 25.04 23.61
C VAL A 170 27.06 25.77 22.54
N ALA A 171 27.72 26.46 21.61
CA ALA A 171 27.07 27.22 20.56
C ALA A 171 26.44 26.29 19.51
N SER A 172 27.15 25.25 19.09
CA SER A 172 26.66 24.23 18.15
C SER A 172 25.53 23.40 18.75
N PHE A 173 25.65 23.00 20.02
CA PHE A 173 24.59 22.27 20.72
C PHE A 173 23.31 23.10 20.86
N ASN A 174 23.41 24.37 21.28
CA ASN A 174 22.25 25.26 21.36
C ASN A 174 21.66 25.59 19.98
N LYS A 175 22.48 25.62 18.92
CA LYS A 175 22.00 25.81 17.56
C LYS A 175 21.21 24.57 17.10
N ALA A 176 21.77 23.38 17.27
CA ALA A 176 21.10 22.12 16.93
C ALA A 176 19.76 22.00 17.68
N LEU A 177 19.71 22.30 18.98
CA LEU A 177 18.45 22.30 19.73
C LEU A 177 17.40 23.29 19.20
N ARG A 178 17.82 24.45 18.67
CA ARG A 178 16.90 25.45 18.09
C ARG A 178 16.45 25.10 16.67
N GLU A 179 17.31 24.41 15.93
CA GLU A 179 17.04 23.94 14.57
C GLU A 179 16.58 22.46 14.56
N ASN A 180 15.95 21.99 15.64
CA ASN A 180 15.36 20.65 15.77
C ASN A 180 16.30 19.47 15.41
N GLY A 181 17.57 19.58 15.82
CA GLY A 181 18.59 18.57 15.58
C GLY A 181 19.19 18.61 14.17
N PHE A 182 18.79 19.55 13.32
CA PHE A 182 19.27 19.68 11.94
C PHE A 182 19.94 21.04 11.71
N ILE A 183 21.26 21.03 11.53
CA ILE A 183 22.02 22.22 11.13
C ILE A 183 22.45 22.06 9.68
N ALA A 184 21.93 22.93 8.82
CA ALA A 184 22.39 23.09 7.44
C ALA A 184 22.79 24.54 7.17
N ASN A 185 23.85 24.73 6.39
CA ASN A 185 24.27 26.05 5.88
C ASN A 185 24.45 27.12 6.96
N SER A 186 25.14 26.77 8.05
CA SER A 186 25.42 27.73 9.11
C SER A 186 26.31 28.88 8.62
N ARG A 187 25.93 30.11 8.98
CA ARG A 187 26.75 31.32 8.81
C ARG A 187 27.82 31.48 9.90
N ALA A 188 27.73 30.68 10.98
CA ALA A 188 28.77 30.66 11.99
C ALA A 188 30.04 30.06 11.37
N ARG A 189 31.16 30.77 11.47
CA ARG A 189 32.43 30.46 10.79
C ARG A 189 32.89 29.02 11.02
N GLU A 190 32.56 28.50 12.18
CA GLU A 190 32.99 27.20 12.68
C GLU A 190 32.03 26.05 12.35
N LEU A 191 30.81 26.35 11.89
CA LEU A 191 29.82 25.38 11.40
C LEU A 191 29.61 25.51 9.89
N HIS A 192 30.42 26.33 9.23
CA HIS A 192 30.30 26.61 7.81
C HIS A 192 30.67 25.37 7.01
N GLY A 193 29.81 24.97 6.05
CA GLY A 193 30.00 23.76 5.24
C GLY A 193 29.69 22.44 5.95
N LEU A 194 29.42 22.44 7.26
CA LEU A 194 29.02 21.24 7.99
C LEU A 194 27.50 21.04 7.91
N ARG A 195 27.09 19.79 7.67
CA ARG A 195 25.70 19.33 7.78
C ARG A 195 25.62 18.37 8.96
N ILE A 196 24.87 18.75 10.00
CA ILE A 196 24.68 17.93 11.20
C ILE A 196 23.21 17.55 11.27
N ASN A 197 22.92 16.26 11.40
CA ASN A 197 21.56 15.74 11.55
C ASN A 197 21.51 14.70 12.66
N TRP A 198 21.18 15.14 13.88
CA TRP A 198 21.05 14.27 15.05
C TRP A 198 19.90 13.26 14.91
N ASN A 199 18.83 13.63 14.21
CA ASN A 199 17.69 12.74 13.99
C ASN A 199 18.10 11.57 13.09
N GLN A 200 18.86 11.85 12.03
CA GLN A 200 19.44 10.82 11.17
C GLN A 200 20.42 9.92 11.93
N THR A 201 21.29 10.46 12.78
CA THR A 201 22.21 9.60 13.56
C THR A 201 21.48 8.64 14.50
N LEU A 202 20.35 9.07 15.09
CA LEU A 202 19.50 8.19 15.88
C LEU A 202 18.80 7.13 15.01
N GLN A 203 18.30 7.52 13.83
CA GLN A 203 17.65 6.61 12.89
C GLN A 203 18.62 5.55 12.37
N GLU A 204 19.82 5.94 11.92
CA GLU A 204 20.88 5.03 11.46
C GLU A 204 21.27 4.02 12.56
N CYS A 205 21.22 4.44 13.83
CA CYS A 205 21.46 3.54 14.96
C CYS A 205 20.36 2.47 15.12
N MET A 206 19.10 2.80 14.81
CA MET A 206 17.95 1.88 14.95
C MET A 206 17.63 1.09 13.67
N GLU A 207 18.13 1.54 12.52
CA GLU A 207 17.82 0.98 11.19
C GLU A 207 18.10 -0.52 11.04
N PRO A 208 19.22 -1.09 11.53
CA PRO A 208 19.48 -2.52 11.37
C PRO A 208 18.42 -3.41 12.03
N ALA A 209 17.95 -3.01 13.21
CA ALA A 209 16.88 -3.70 13.91
C ALA A 209 15.55 -3.58 13.16
N LEU A 210 15.27 -2.41 12.58
CA LEU A 210 14.08 -2.20 11.75
C LEU A 210 14.10 -3.06 10.48
N VAL A 211 15.24 -3.17 9.77
CA VAL A 211 15.36 -4.04 8.59
C VAL A 211 15.03 -5.49 8.97
N THR A 212 15.59 -5.96 10.08
CA THR A 212 15.31 -7.30 10.63
C THR A 212 13.84 -7.47 11.00
N TYR A 213 13.24 -6.46 11.63
CA TYR A 213 11.81 -6.42 11.93
C TYR A 213 10.95 -6.53 10.66
N ILE A 214 11.23 -5.74 9.64
CA ILE A 214 10.48 -5.73 8.37
C ILE A 214 10.54 -7.08 7.65
N GLN A 215 11.71 -7.75 7.66
CA GLN A 215 11.85 -9.10 7.11
C GLN A 215 10.99 -10.12 7.87
N ARG A 216 11.04 -10.09 9.21
CA ARG A 216 10.22 -10.98 10.06
C ARG A 216 8.72 -10.71 9.87
N VAL A 217 8.32 -9.45 9.80
CA VAL A 217 6.94 -9.05 9.53
C VAL A 217 6.50 -9.57 8.16
N SER A 218 7.30 -9.36 7.11
CA SER A 218 6.98 -9.84 5.76
C SER A 218 6.81 -11.35 5.70
N ALA A 219 7.74 -12.11 6.27
CA ALA A 219 7.66 -13.58 6.31
C ALA A 219 6.45 -14.06 7.10
N ARG A 220 6.14 -13.38 8.22
CA ARG A 220 4.96 -13.67 9.04
C ARG A 220 3.67 -13.35 8.29
N LEU A 221 3.58 -12.20 7.62
CA LEU A 221 2.43 -11.81 6.81
C LEU A 221 2.19 -12.84 5.70
N ALA A 222 3.23 -13.28 4.99
CA ALA A 222 3.13 -14.33 3.97
C ALA A 222 2.62 -15.66 4.55
N SER A 223 3.18 -16.11 5.69
CA SER A 223 2.72 -17.33 6.35
C SER A 223 1.25 -17.25 6.81
N ARG A 224 0.83 -16.11 7.38
CA ARG A 224 -0.57 -15.91 7.83
C ARG A 224 -1.51 -15.75 6.65
N TRP A 225 -1.05 -15.11 5.59
CA TRP A 225 -1.77 -15.02 4.33
C TRP A 225 -2.05 -16.40 3.76
N ASN A 226 -1.04 -17.28 3.68
CA ASN A 226 -1.22 -18.65 3.22
C ASN A 226 -2.27 -19.42 4.06
N GLN A 227 -2.32 -19.20 5.38
CA GLN A 227 -3.36 -19.78 6.25
C GLN A 227 -4.75 -19.25 5.90
N MET A 228 -4.92 -17.94 5.69
CA MET A 228 -6.20 -17.35 5.28
C MET A 228 -6.61 -17.83 3.88
N SER A 229 -5.68 -17.87 2.93
CA SER A 229 -5.93 -18.37 1.58
C SER A 229 -6.40 -19.83 1.61
N SER A 230 -5.72 -20.69 2.38
CA SER A 230 -6.11 -22.09 2.56
C SER A 230 -7.52 -22.21 3.12
N ARG A 231 -7.91 -21.41 4.12
CA ARG A 231 -9.27 -21.44 4.66
C ARG A 231 -10.34 -21.05 3.65
N ILE A 232 -10.03 -20.08 2.78
CA ILE A 232 -10.91 -19.72 1.66
C ILE A 232 -11.00 -20.88 0.67
N ASP A 233 -9.87 -21.53 0.36
CA ASP A 233 -9.83 -22.67 -0.56
C ASP A 233 -10.57 -23.89 0.01
N ASP A 234 -10.42 -24.19 1.31
CA ASP A 234 -11.13 -25.25 2.02
C ASP A 234 -12.64 -25.01 1.95
N CYS A 235 -13.11 -23.81 2.31
CA CYS A 235 -14.53 -23.45 2.23
C CYS A 235 -15.08 -23.54 0.80
N MET A 236 -14.30 -23.08 -0.19
CA MET A 236 -14.68 -23.23 -1.60
C MET A 236 -14.78 -24.71 -2.00
N ASN A 237 -13.81 -25.54 -1.61
CA ASN A 237 -13.83 -26.97 -1.93
C ASN A 237 -14.98 -27.70 -1.24
N ASP A 238 -15.26 -27.39 0.03
CA ASP A 238 -16.38 -27.98 0.77
C ASP A 238 -17.72 -27.66 0.10
N VAL A 239 -17.92 -26.40 -0.31
CA VAL A 239 -19.09 -25.98 -1.10
C VAL A 239 -19.18 -26.74 -2.41
N PHE A 240 -18.07 -26.85 -3.14
CA PHE A 240 -18.05 -27.52 -4.43
C PHE A 240 -18.37 -29.00 -4.31
N SER A 241 -17.76 -29.71 -3.37
CA SER A 241 -17.97 -31.15 -3.14
C SER A 241 -19.40 -31.46 -2.69
N ALA A 242 -19.99 -30.63 -1.81
CA ALA A 242 -21.39 -30.79 -1.40
C ALA A 242 -22.38 -30.74 -2.58
N LEU A 243 -21.99 -30.12 -3.69
CA LEU A 243 -22.83 -29.95 -4.89
C LEU A 243 -22.49 -30.94 -6.00
N GLU A 244 -21.23 -31.37 -6.08
CA GLU A 244 -20.75 -32.35 -7.05
C GLU A 244 -21.35 -33.74 -6.82
N ASP A 245 -21.59 -34.11 -5.55
CA ASP A 245 -22.19 -35.37 -5.10
C ASP A 245 -23.65 -35.59 -5.57
N SER A 246 -24.28 -34.59 -6.20
CA SER A 246 -25.54 -34.77 -6.91
C SER A 246 -25.32 -35.57 -8.21
N SER A 247 -25.95 -36.75 -8.32
CA SER A 247 -25.77 -37.71 -9.43
C SER A 247 -26.27 -37.22 -10.80
N ASP A 248 -26.87 -36.03 -10.88
CA ASP A 248 -27.63 -35.61 -12.05
C ASP A 248 -26.84 -34.63 -12.94
N GLN A 249 -26.70 -34.98 -14.22
CA GLN A 249 -26.14 -34.12 -15.27
C GLN A 249 -27.19 -33.12 -15.79
N THR A 250 -27.69 -32.26 -14.91
CA THR A 250 -28.69 -31.25 -15.31
C THR A 250 -28.01 -30.07 -16.04
N PRO A 251 -28.70 -29.38 -16.96
CA PRO A 251 -28.25 -28.10 -17.53
C PRO A 251 -27.93 -27.03 -16.47
N PHE A 252 -28.56 -27.12 -15.30
CA PHE A 252 -28.26 -26.30 -14.14
C PHE A 252 -26.84 -26.55 -13.61
N LYS A 253 -26.40 -27.81 -13.52
CA LYS A 253 -25.03 -28.18 -13.09
C LYS A 253 -23.97 -27.55 -13.99
N ALA A 254 -24.20 -27.48 -15.30
CA ALA A 254 -23.30 -26.80 -16.23
C ALA A 254 -23.20 -25.28 -15.98
N SER A 255 -24.35 -24.64 -15.73
CA SER A 255 -24.42 -23.20 -15.40
C SER A 255 -23.78 -22.91 -14.04
N PHE A 256 -24.01 -23.78 -13.06
CA PHE A 256 -23.35 -23.76 -11.77
C PHE A 256 -21.83 -23.83 -11.90
N HIS A 257 -21.27 -24.82 -12.61
CA HIS A 257 -19.83 -24.93 -12.82
C HIS A 257 -19.23 -23.71 -13.55
N ARG A 258 -20.00 -23.06 -14.42
CA ARG A 258 -19.59 -21.82 -15.10
C ARG A 258 -19.48 -20.67 -14.09
N GLU A 259 -20.52 -20.42 -13.30
CA GLU A 259 -20.51 -19.33 -12.32
C GLU A 259 -19.54 -19.60 -11.16
N TRP A 260 -19.38 -20.86 -10.76
CA TRP A 260 -18.38 -21.27 -9.77
C TRP A 260 -16.94 -20.97 -10.22
N ARG A 261 -16.62 -21.25 -11.49
CA ARG A 261 -15.31 -20.91 -12.06
C ARG A 261 -15.06 -19.40 -12.06
N LYS A 262 -16.10 -18.60 -12.34
CA LYS A 262 -16.01 -17.13 -12.27
C LYS A 262 -15.74 -16.66 -10.85
N LEU A 263 -16.47 -17.19 -9.86
CA LEU A 263 -16.23 -16.91 -8.44
C LEU A 263 -14.80 -17.24 -8.03
N LYS A 264 -14.32 -18.45 -8.35
CA LYS A 264 -12.95 -18.89 -8.04
C LYS A 264 -11.91 -17.96 -8.67
N HIS A 265 -12.12 -17.55 -9.92
CA HIS A 265 -11.23 -16.61 -10.60
C HIS A 265 -11.26 -15.21 -9.97
N ALA A 266 -12.44 -14.70 -9.61
CA ALA A 266 -12.58 -13.41 -8.94
C ALA A 266 -11.85 -13.42 -7.58
N ILE A 267 -12.11 -14.42 -6.74
CA ILE A 267 -11.42 -14.60 -5.45
C ILE A 267 -9.92 -14.72 -5.64
N PHE A 268 -9.44 -15.50 -6.63
CA PHE A 268 -8.01 -15.63 -6.94
C PHE A 268 -7.36 -14.30 -7.30
N THR A 269 -8.03 -13.48 -8.12
CA THR A 269 -7.56 -12.14 -8.50
C THR A 269 -7.48 -11.21 -7.27
N LYS A 270 -8.51 -11.24 -6.39
CA LYS A 270 -8.49 -10.48 -5.12
C LYS A 270 -7.39 -10.95 -4.19
N LYS A 271 -7.11 -12.27 -4.15
CA LYS A 271 -5.99 -12.87 -3.41
C LYS A 271 -4.65 -12.26 -3.85
N GLY A 272 -4.36 -12.24 -5.15
CA GLY A 272 -3.13 -11.64 -5.68
C GLY A 272 -3.02 -10.13 -5.39
N SER A 273 -4.14 -9.40 -5.53
CA SER A 273 -4.17 -7.97 -5.20
C SER A 273 -3.88 -7.70 -3.72
N PHE A 274 -4.44 -8.51 -2.82
CA PHE A 274 -4.24 -8.38 -1.39
C PHE A 274 -2.78 -8.62 -0.98
N GLU A 275 -2.14 -9.67 -1.51
CA GLU A 275 -0.72 -9.94 -1.26
C GLU A 275 0.16 -8.75 -1.67
N PHE A 276 -0.10 -8.17 -2.84
CA PHE A 276 0.59 -6.95 -3.29
C PHE A 276 0.38 -5.77 -2.33
N GLN A 277 -0.85 -5.55 -1.86
CA GLN A 277 -1.15 -4.48 -0.90
C GLN A 277 -0.46 -4.69 0.46
N LEU A 278 -0.36 -5.94 0.95
CA LEU A 278 0.39 -6.26 2.16
C LEU A 278 1.85 -5.86 2.04
N HIS A 279 2.52 -6.24 0.95
CA HIS A 279 3.90 -5.84 0.69
C HIS A 279 4.05 -4.32 0.58
N ARG A 280 3.10 -3.64 -0.07
CA ARG A 280 3.09 -2.17 -0.18
C ARG A 280 2.98 -1.49 1.19
N VAL A 281 2.14 -2.01 2.09
CA VAL A 281 2.00 -1.48 3.45
C VAL A 281 3.30 -1.64 4.25
N VAL A 282 3.95 -2.80 4.17
CA VAL A 282 5.23 -3.03 4.83
C VAL A 282 6.30 -2.09 4.30
N ARG A 283 6.44 -1.94 2.98
CA ARG A 283 7.38 -1.00 2.35
C ARG A 283 7.10 0.44 2.78
N ALA A 284 5.82 0.85 2.85
CA ALA A 284 5.43 2.19 3.29
C ALA A 284 5.84 2.44 4.75
N THR A 285 5.62 1.46 5.64
CA THR A 285 6.02 1.52 7.05
C THR A 285 7.55 1.60 7.19
N GLN A 286 8.28 0.80 6.42
CA GLN A 286 9.75 0.86 6.40
C GLN A 286 10.22 2.27 6.01
N ARG A 287 9.67 2.85 4.92
CA ARG A 287 10.02 4.21 4.48
C ARG A 287 9.68 5.26 5.54
N PHE A 288 8.52 5.15 6.19
CA PHE A 288 8.14 6.02 7.29
C PHE A 288 9.16 5.99 8.43
N ALA A 289 9.75 4.83 8.70
CA ALA A 289 10.65 4.60 9.82
C ALA A 289 12.14 4.83 9.49
N THR A 290 12.57 4.76 8.21
CA THR A 290 13.98 4.94 7.78
C THR A 290 14.28 6.26 7.07
N THR A 291 13.28 7.01 6.63
CA THR A 291 13.54 8.25 5.88
C THR A 291 13.65 9.43 6.84
N GLU A 292 14.83 10.05 6.94
CA GLU A 292 15.09 11.26 7.75
C GLU A 292 15.62 12.41 6.87
N GLU A 293 14.84 12.78 5.84
CA GLU A 293 15.18 13.85 4.89
C GLU A 293 14.56 15.21 5.25
N ASP A 294 13.58 15.28 6.16
CA ASP A 294 12.84 16.49 6.54
C ASP A 294 12.34 16.49 8.01
N VAL A 295 11.85 17.64 8.51
CA VAL A 295 11.33 17.83 9.88
C VAL A 295 10.06 17.03 10.19
N GLY A 296 9.39 16.48 9.18
CA GLY A 296 8.20 15.63 9.31
C GLY A 296 8.48 14.14 9.48
N CYS A 297 9.75 13.73 9.50
CA CYS A 297 10.15 12.33 9.66
C CYS A 297 9.90 11.81 11.09
N LEU A 298 9.89 10.48 11.26
CA LEU A 298 9.46 9.85 12.51
C LEU A 298 10.32 10.29 13.70
N VAL A 299 11.64 10.19 13.60
CA VAL A 299 12.54 10.58 14.69
C VAL A 299 12.47 12.09 14.90
N ALA A 300 12.47 12.89 13.84
CA ALA A 300 12.29 14.34 13.95
C ALA A 300 11.02 14.72 14.73
N SER A 301 9.89 14.04 14.46
CA SER A 301 8.61 14.23 15.14
C SER A 301 8.68 13.85 16.62
N LEU A 302 9.34 12.73 16.95
CA LEU A 302 9.53 12.27 18.32
C LEU A 302 10.48 13.17 19.13
N MET A 303 11.47 13.77 18.45
CA MET A 303 12.54 14.58 19.04
C MET A 303 12.18 16.05 19.20
N ALA A 304 11.37 16.63 18.30
CA ALA A 304 10.95 18.03 18.35
C ALA A 304 10.46 18.52 19.74
N PRO A 305 9.54 17.83 20.45
CA PRO A 305 9.12 18.25 21.79
C PRO A 305 10.26 18.18 22.82
N ILE A 306 11.22 17.27 22.62
CA ILE A 306 12.40 17.09 23.47
C ILE A 306 13.35 18.26 23.30
N TYR A 307 13.72 18.57 22.07
CA TYR A 307 14.59 19.71 21.75
C TYR A 307 14.02 21.02 22.29
N LEU A 308 12.71 21.23 22.15
CA LEU A 308 12.03 22.41 22.69
C LEU A 308 12.12 22.49 24.22
N LYS A 309 11.94 21.40 24.96
CA LYS A 309 12.05 21.43 26.44
C LYS A 309 13.49 21.54 26.92
N VAL A 310 14.45 20.94 26.21
CA VAL A 310 15.87 21.04 26.53
C VAL A 310 16.40 22.44 26.23
N SER A 311 16.02 23.07 25.12
CA SER A 311 16.48 24.42 24.74
C SER A 311 16.09 25.48 25.77
N LYS A 312 14.96 25.29 26.47
CA LYS A 312 14.44 26.16 27.54
C LYS A 312 15.23 26.12 28.85
N LYS A 313 16.20 25.20 29.04
CA LYS A 313 17.04 25.19 30.25
C LYS A 313 17.99 26.41 30.25
N THR A 314 18.02 27.15 31.36
CA THR A 314 18.81 28.39 31.53
C THR A 314 19.60 28.40 32.85
N GLY A 315 20.42 29.44 33.07
CA GLY A 315 21.22 29.66 34.29
C GLY A 315 22.66 29.16 34.22
N SER A 316 23.37 29.25 35.36
CA SER A 316 24.75 28.76 35.49
C SER A 316 24.83 27.25 35.18
N GLY A 317 25.81 26.84 34.38
CA GLY A 317 25.94 25.46 33.91
C GLY A 317 24.87 25.05 32.88
N LYS A 318 24.31 26.01 32.12
CA LYS A 318 23.27 25.77 31.09
C LYS A 318 23.55 24.54 30.22
N TYR A 319 24.75 24.47 29.64
CA TYR A 319 25.15 23.37 28.75
C TYR A 319 25.02 22.01 29.43
N SER A 320 25.65 21.83 30.60
CA SER A 320 25.59 20.57 31.36
C SER A 320 24.16 20.18 31.73
N ARG A 321 23.31 21.16 32.09
CA ARG A 321 21.88 20.93 32.36
C ARG A 321 21.12 20.49 31.11
N GLN A 322 21.41 21.09 29.95
CA GLN A 322 20.78 20.74 28.69
C GLN A 322 21.17 19.31 28.26
N VAL A 323 22.46 18.96 28.35
CA VAL A 323 22.96 17.62 28.07
C VAL A 323 22.33 16.58 29.00
N ALA A 324 22.33 16.84 30.31
CA ALA A 324 21.72 15.96 31.30
C ALA A 324 20.21 15.79 31.05
N ALA A 325 19.51 16.87 30.70
CA ALA A 325 18.09 16.83 30.38
C ALA A 325 17.81 16.04 29.09
N LEU A 326 18.61 16.23 28.03
CA LEU A 326 18.48 15.48 26.78
C LEU A 326 18.65 13.98 27.04
N LYS A 327 19.72 13.59 27.73
CA LYS A 327 19.96 12.19 28.12
C LYS A 327 18.80 11.63 28.94
N HIS A 328 18.35 12.38 29.96
CA HIS A 328 17.23 11.97 30.81
C HIS A 328 15.95 11.76 30.00
N TYR A 329 15.57 12.69 29.12
CA TYR A 329 14.34 12.62 28.34
C TYR A 329 14.33 11.54 27.26
N LEU A 330 15.50 11.11 26.78
CA LEU A 330 15.60 10.03 25.80
C LEU A 330 15.66 8.64 26.46
N VAL A 331 16.24 8.56 27.65
CA VAL A 331 16.60 7.28 28.27
C VAL A 331 15.67 6.88 29.41
N THR A 332 14.92 7.81 30.00
CA THR A 332 14.02 7.50 31.12
C THR A 332 12.57 7.41 30.68
N LYS A 333 11.82 6.46 31.25
CA LYS A 333 10.44 6.15 30.87
C LYS A 333 9.39 7.19 31.31
N GLY A 334 9.76 8.18 32.13
CA GLY A 334 8.79 8.97 32.90
C GLY A 334 8.20 10.21 32.20
N TRP A 335 8.78 10.71 31.11
CA TRP A 335 8.40 12.04 30.60
C TRP A 335 7.46 12.04 29.38
N ASN A 336 7.44 10.98 28.57
CA ASN A 336 6.56 10.85 27.38
C ASN A 336 6.06 9.39 27.17
N GLY A 337 5.81 8.63 28.23
CA GLY A 337 5.27 7.26 28.11
C GLY A 337 6.31 6.19 27.74
N GLY A 338 7.61 6.48 27.84
CA GLY A 338 8.67 5.52 27.52
C GLY A 338 9.98 6.21 27.17
N THR A 339 11.00 5.41 26.89
CA THR A 339 12.27 5.84 26.30
C THR A 339 12.07 6.25 24.83
N ILE A 340 13.10 6.73 24.15
CA ILE A 340 13.03 6.98 22.70
C ILE A 340 12.86 5.67 21.91
N VAL A 341 13.43 4.57 22.39
CA VAL A 341 13.34 3.21 21.80
C VAL A 341 11.90 2.71 21.88
N ASP A 342 11.25 2.85 23.04
CA ASP A 342 9.85 2.45 23.24
C ASP A 342 8.92 3.27 22.33
N ARG A 343 9.10 4.60 22.30
CA ARG A 343 8.26 5.49 21.48
C ARG A 343 8.43 5.29 19.98
N TYR A 344 9.66 4.97 19.55
CA TYR A 344 9.93 4.64 18.16
C TYR A 344 9.20 3.34 17.77
N GLU A 345 9.30 2.31 18.60
CA GLU A 345 8.55 1.07 18.39
C GLU A 345 7.04 1.31 18.35
N ASP A 346 6.48 2.01 19.35
CA ASP A 346 5.05 2.29 19.42
C ASP A 346 4.55 3.00 18.15
N ALA A 347 5.31 3.98 17.65
CA ALA A 347 4.96 4.71 16.45
C ALA A 347 5.04 3.85 15.17
N VAL A 348 6.09 3.03 15.03
CA VAL A 348 6.22 2.10 13.88
C VAL A 348 5.11 1.06 13.88
N VAL A 349 4.83 0.47 15.05
CA VAL A 349 3.79 -0.56 15.21
C VAL A 349 2.40 0.03 15.00
N ALA A 350 2.15 1.24 15.50
CA ALA A 350 0.89 1.94 15.28
C ALA A 350 0.67 2.30 13.80
N ASP A 351 1.70 2.79 13.09
CA ASP A 351 1.61 3.08 11.65
C ASP A 351 1.33 1.80 10.84
N LEU A 352 2.06 0.72 11.12
CA LEU A 352 1.85 -0.57 10.47
C LEU A 352 0.43 -1.09 10.72
N GLY A 353 -0.01 -1.11 11.98
CA GLY A 353 -1.35 -1.57 12.34
C GLY A 353 -2.46 -0.72 11.74
N GLY A 354 -2.27 0.61 11.73
CA GLY A 354 -3.20 1.57 11.12
C GLY A 354 -3.33 1.40 9.61
N ARG A 355 -2.27 0.99 8.91
CA ARG A 355 -2.27 0.71 7.47
C ARG A 355 -2.76 -0.71 7.13
N LEU A 356 -2.43 -1.71 7.94
CA LEU A 356 -2.82 -3.10 7.71
C LEU A 356 -4.32 -3.32 7.88
N ARG A 357 -4.92 -2.77 8.95
CA ARG A 357 -6.32 -3.04 9.29
C ARG A 357 -7.30 -2.70 8.15
N PRO A 358 -7.22 -1.53 7.49
CA PRO A 358 -8.09 -1.22 6.34
C PRO A 358 -7.91 -2.18 5.16
N VAL A 359 -6.67 -2.57 4.85
CA VAL A 359 -6.36 -3.48 3.73
C VAL A 359 -6.94 -4.87 3.97
N VAL A 360 -6.81 -5.37 5.20
CA VAL A 360 -7.41 -6.67 5.59
C VAL A 360 -8.92 -6.59 5.54
N HIS A 361 -9.53 -5.56 6.14
CA HIS A 361 -10.98 -5.42 6.15
C HIS A 361 -11.57 -5.29 4.74
N TRP A 362 -10.91 -4.52 3.88
CA TRP A 362 -11.27 -4.44 2.46
C TRP A 362 -11.30 -5.82 1.81
N PHE A 363 -10.21 -6.60 1.92
CA PHE A 363 -10.14 -7.91 1.30
C PHE A 363 -11.21 -8.89 1.80
N LEU A 364 -11.46 -8.93 3.11
CA LEU A 364 -12.50 -9.79 3.70
C LEU A 364 -13.90 -9.43 3.17
N ASN A 365 -14.19 -8.14 3.05
CA ASN A 365 -15.46 -7.68 2.50
C ASN A 365 -15.59 -8.01 1.00
N GLU A 366 -14.51 -7.92 0.23
CA GLU A 366 -14.51 -8.31 -1.19
C GLU A 366 -14.78 -9.81 -1.36
N VAL A 367 -14.11 -10.68 -0.59
CA VAL A 367 -14.35 -12.13 -0.64
C VAL A 367 -15.81 -12.44 -0.28
N LYS A 368 -16.32 -11.83 0.80
CA LYS A 368 -17.72 -11.96 1.20
C LYS A 368 -18.68 -11.50 0.09
N ALA A 369 -18.40 -10.36 -0.53
CA ALA A 369 -19.22 -9.79 -1.60
C ALA A 369 -19.28 -10.71 -2.82
N GLU A 370 -18.14 -11.29 -3.23
CA GLU A 370 -18.10 -12.24 -4.35
C GLU A 370 -18.89 -13.52 -4.05
N MET A 371 -18.77 -14.07 -2.84
CA MET A 371 -19.54 -15.25 -2.44
C MET A 371 -21.06 -14.97 -2.36
N LEU A 372 -21.46 -13.80 -1.85
CA LEU A 372 -22.87 -13.39 -1.86
C LEU A 372 -23.39 -13.10 -3.26
N ASN A 373 -22.55 -12.54 -4.14
CA ASN A 373 -22.89 -12.36 -5.54
C ASN A 373 -23.14 -13.70 -6.23
N PHE A 374 -22.33 -14.70 -5.92
CA PHE A 374 -22.55 -16.07 -6.40
C PHE A 374 -23.90 -16.63 -5.93
N VAL A 375 -24.22 -16.55 -4.64
CA VAL A 375 -25.53 -16.96 -4.09
C VAL A 375 -26.66 -16.29 -4.87
N ARG A 376 -26.63 -14.95 -4.99
CA ARG A 376 -27.64 -14.18 -5.71
C ARG A 376 -27.82 -14.66 -7.14
N VAL A 377 -26.72 -14.93 -7.84
CA VAL A 377 -26.76 -15.42 -9.22
C VAL A 377 -27.43 -16.80 -9.29
N MET A 378 -27.14 -17.69 -8.34
CA MET A 378 -27.77 -19.00 -8.29
C MET A 378 -29.28 -18.89 -8.00
N GLU A 379 -29.68 -18.03 -7.06
CA GLU A 379 -31.09 -17.73 -6.77
C GLU A 379 -31.82 -17.17 -8.00
N GLU A 380 -31.17 -16.26 -8.74
CA GLU A 380 -31.71 -15.74 -9.99
C GLU A 380 -31.94 -16.85 -11.01
N LEU A 381 -31.01 -17.79 -11.17
CA LEU A 381 -31.15 -18.93 -12.09
C LEU A 381 -32.28 -19.90 -11.70
N MET A 382 -32.60 -19.99 -10.41
CA MET A 382 -33.69 -20.84 -9.87
C MET A 382 -35.05 -20.12 -9.78
N ALA A 383 -35.10 -18.83 -10.10
CA ALA A 383 -36.33 -18.05 -9.99
C ALA A 383 -37.44 -18.60 -10.91
N SER A 384 -38.57 -18.98 -10.33
CA SER A 384 -39.72 -19.55 -11.05
C SER A 384 -40.35 -18.57 -12.04
N ASP A 385 -40.53 -19.02 -13.28
CA ASP A 385 -41.23 -18.27 -14.33
C ASP A 385 -42.72 -18.04 -14.04
N GLN A 386 -43.29 -18.83 -13.12
CA GLN A 386 -44.70 -18.74 -12.76
C GLN A 386 -45.04 -17.44 -12.00
N GLN A 387 -44.04 -16.78 -11.40
CA GLN A 387 -44.20 -15.53 -10.65
C GLN A 387 -43.91 -14.27 -11.50
N LEU A 388 -43.62 -14.41 -12.80
CA LEU A 388 -43.31 -13.26 -13.67
C LEU A 388 -44.57 -12.46 -14.02
N THR A 389 -44.51 -11.16 -13.77
CA THR A 389 -45.51 -10.18 -14.24
C THR A 389 -45.56 -10.13 -15.77
N VAL A 390 -46.68 -9.65 -16.33
CA VAL A 390 -46.83 -9.45 -17.79
C VAL A 390 -45.71 -8.57 -18.36
N GLY A 391 -45.33 -7.51 -17.66
CA GLY A 391 -44.23 -6.64 -18.04
C GLY A 391 -42.87 -7.34 -18.09
N GLN A 392 -42.56 -8.19 -17.11
CA GLN A 392 -41.31 -8.97 -17.07
C GLN A 392 -41.23 -10.01 -18.19
N ARG A 393 -42.35 -10.68 -18.52
CA ARG A 393 -42.41 -11.61 -19.66
C ARG A 393 -42.13 -10.89 -20.98
N GLN A 394 -42.71 -9.70 -21.16
CA GLN A 394 -42.48 -8.90 -22.36
C GLN A 394 -41.03 -8.38 -22.44
N ALA A 395 -40.44 -7.97 -21.32
CA ALA A 395 -39.03 -7.59 -21.25
C ALA A 395 -38.10 -8.75 -21.62
N ARG A 396 -38.35 -9.96 -21.10
CA ARG A 396 -37.58 -11.16 -21.46
C ARG A 396 -37.70 -11.52 -22.92
N LYS A 397 -38.89 -11.38 -23.53
CA LYS A 397 -39.06 -11.60 -24.97
C LYS A 397 -38.18 -10.65 -25.77
N LYS A 398 -38.20 -9.35 -25.44
CA LYS A 398 -37.33 -8.35 -26.07
C LYS A 398 -35.84 -8.66 -25.88
N LEU A 399 -35.45 -9.10 -24.67
CA LEU A 399 -34.08 -9.49 -24.37
C LEU A 399 -33.64 -10.71 -25.20
N ARG A 400 -34.50 -11.72 -25.35
CA ARG A 400 -34.22 -12.91 -26.17
C ARG A 400 -34.01 -12.58 -27.65
N GLU A 401 -34.71 -11.56 -28.15
CA GLU A 401 -34.53 -11.06 -29.52
C GLU A 401 -33.27 -10.19 -29.66
N ALA A 402 -32.94 -9.38 -28.64
CA ALA A 402 -31.83 -8.44 -28.67
C ALA A 402 -30.46 -9.06 -28.36
N LEU A 403 -30.39 -10.07 -27.49
CA LEU A 403 -29.14 -10.66 -27.00
C LEU A 403 -28.26 -11.24 -28.12
N PRO A 404 -28.78 -12.00 -29.10
CA PRO A 404 -27.94 -12.50 -30.21
C PRO A 404 -27.33 -11.38 -31.06
N VAL A 405 -28.06 -10.27 -31.23
CA VAL A 405 -27.56 -9.08 -31.96
C VAL A 405 -26.45 -8.41 -31.17
N TYR A 406 -26.61 -8.29 -29.85
CA TYR A 406 -25.60 -7.75 -28.96
C TYR A 406 -24.33 -8.61 -28.95
N GLU A 407 -24.44 -9.92 -28.78
CA GLU A 407 -23.31 -10.86 -28.77
C GLU A 407 -22.54 -10.88 -30.08
N LYS A 408 -23.24 -10.73 -31.21
CA LYS A 408 -22.59 -10.60 -32.52
C LYS A 408 -21.74 -9.32 -32.59
N ARG A 409 -22.31 -8.17 -32.20
CA ARG A 409 -21.59 -6.88 -32.18
C ARG A 409 -20.44 -6.88 -31.19
N LEU A 410 -20.62 -7.55 -30.04
CA LEU A 410 -19.58 -7.71 -29.04
C LEU A 410 -18.37 -8.46 -29.63
N ARG A 411 -18.60 -9.56 -30.35
CA ARG A 411 -17.52 -10.30 -31.03
C ARG A 411 -16.80 -9.44 -32.06
N GLU A 412 -17.54 -8.70 -32.90
CA GLU A 412 -16.97 -7.76 -33.88
C GLU A 412 -16.08 -6.70 -33.19
N LEU A 413 -16.49 -6.19 -32.03
CA LEU A 413 -15.72 -5.23 -31.24
C LEU A 413 -14.49 -5.85 -30.58
N GLN A 414 -14.59 -7.09 -30.09
CA GLN A 414 -13.47 -7.81 -29.49
C GLN A 414 -12.39 -8.10 -30.54
N GLU A 415 -12.78 -8.48 -31.76
CA GLU A 415 -11.87 -8.67 -32.89
C GLU A 415 -11.20 -7.36 -33.33
N ALA A 416 -11.93 -6.23 -33.27
CA ALA A 416 -11.42 -4.91 -33.66
C ALA A 416 -10.46 -4.28 -32.62
N VAL A 417 -10.50 -4.74 -31.37
CA VAL A 417 -9.67 -4.20 -30.26
C VAL A 417 -8.89 -5.34 -29.60
N PRO A 418 -7.89 -5.93 -30.29
CA PRO A 418 -7.09 -7.01 -29.72
C PRO A 418 -6.31 -6.55 -28.48
N ARG A 419 -5.85 -7.48 -27.65
CA ARG A 419 -4.96 -7.10 -26.54
C ARG A 419 -3.64 -6.62 -27.15
N LEU A 420 -3.14 -5.45 -26.73
CA LEU A 420 -1.79 -5.03 -27.09
C LEU A 420 -0.84 -6.08 -26.49
N GLU A 421 -0.14 -6.81 -27.34
CA GLU A 421 0.97 -7.66 -26.93
C GLU A 421 2.13 -6.74 -26.53
N ASP A 422 2.72 -6.99 -25.36
CA ASP A 422 3.82 -6.19 -24.79
C ASP A 422 5.09 -6.25 -25.63
#